data_AF-A0A391P226-F1
#
_entry.id   AF-A0A391P226-F1
#
_cell.length_a   1.000
_cell.length_b   1.000
_cell.length_c   1.000
_cell.angle_alpha   90.00
_cell.angle_beta   90.00
_cell.angle_gamma   90.00
#
_symmetry.space_group_name_H-M   'P 1'
#
loop_
_entity.id
_entity.type
_entity.pdbx_description
1 polymer ?
#
loop_
_entity_poly.entity_id
_entity_poly.type
_entity_poly.pdbx_seq_one_letter_code
_entity_poly.pdbx_strand_id
1 'polypeptide(L)'
;MKIKVHENYEQIDRKNIDTFQKYEMSHPEENLYRCVICGEQACIGNSISCQGHRLIHNWCANRVFGYGNILEAFKWLEDQSSDEIIK
;
A
#
# COMPACT_ATOMS: atom_id res chain seq x y z
N MET A 1 15.51 3.69 0.01
CA MET A 1 15.05 5.11 -0.04
C MET A 1 14.15 5.34 1.18
N LYS A 2 14.14 6.53 1.81
CA LYS A 2 13.21 6.74 2.94
C LYS A 2 11.83 7.17 2.44
N ILE A 3 10.80 6.37 2.73
CA ILE A 3 9.42 6.55 2.32
C ILE A 3 8.61 7.15 3.46
N LYS A 4 7.99 8.31 3.21
CA LYS A 4 7.05 8.90 4.17
C LYS A 4 5.70 8.21 4.05
N VAL A 5 5.24 7.61 5.14
CA VAL A 5 3.94 6.92 5.24
C VAL A 5 2.97 7.70 6.14
N HIS A 6 1.73 7.25 6.20
CA HIS A 6 0.75 7.76 7.16
C HIS A 6 1.14 7.39 8.60
N GLU A 7 0.85 8.25 9.59
CA GLU A 7 1.19 8.03 11.01
C GLU A 7 0.72 6.67 11.55
N ASN A 8 -0.47 6.24 11.12
CA ASN A 8 -1.09 4.95 11.48
C ASN A 8 -0.70 3.78 10.56
N TYR A 9 0.44 3.87 9.86
CA TYR A 9 0.93 2.87 8.89
C TYR A 9 0.73 1.43 9.35
N GLU A 10 1.27 1.07 10.52
CA GLU A 10 1.27 -0.32 11.00
C GLU A 10 -0.15 -0.89 11.19
N GLN A 11 -1.08 -0.04 11.64
CA GLN A 11 -2.47 -0.47 11.83
C GLN A 11 -3.20 -0.58 10.48
N ILE A 12 -2.96 0.35 9.56
CA ILE A 12 -3.55 0.33 8.22
C ILE A 12 -3.07 -0.93 7.49
N ASP A 13 -1.76 -1.14 7.48
CA ASP A 13 -1.10 -2.23 6.76
C ASP A 13 -1.60 -3.59 7.25
N ARG A 14 -1.62 -3.79 8.57
CA ARG A 14 -2.18 -5.01 9.19
C ARG A 14 -3.63 -5.25 8.79
N LYS A 15 -4.48 -4.22 8.87
CA LYS A 15 -5.90 -4.34 8.48
C LYS A 15 -6.05 -4.68 7.01
N ASN A 16 -5.22 -4.12 6.13
CA ASN A 16 -5.27 -4.44 4.71
C ASN A 16 -4.89 -5.90 4.44
N ILE A 17 -3.86 -6.42 5.12
CA ILE A 17 -3.47 -7.83 5.05
C ILE A 17 -4.61 -8.73 5.53
N ASP A 18 -5.21 -8.44 6.69
CA ASP A 18 -6.33 -9.20 7.24
C ASP A 18 -7.53 -9.20 6.26
N THR A 19 -7.84 -8.03 5.67
CA THR A 19 -8.89 -7.90 4.64
C THR A 19 -8.56 -8.74 3.42
N PHE A 20 -7.32 -8.73 2.93
CA PHE A 20 -6.92 -9.54 1.78
C PHE A 20 -6.99 -11.05 2.09
N GLN A 21 -6.57 -11.49 3.28
CA GLN A 21 -6.70 -12.90 3.68
C GLN A 21 -8.16 -13.37 3.73
N LYS A 22 -9.09 -12.46 4.03
CA LYS A 22 -10.52 -12.79 4.12
C LYS A 22 -11.23 -12.78 2.77
N TYR A 23 -10.89 -11.84 1.90
CA TYR A 23 -11.64 -11.56 0.67
C TYR A 23 -10.86 -11.85 -0.61
N GLU A 24 -9.54 -12.01 -0.52
CA GLU A 24 -8.63 -12.11 -1.66
C GLU A 24 -8.98 -11.06 -2.74
N MET A 25 -9.36 -11.53 -3.92
CA MET A 25 -9.75 -10.71 -5.07
C MET A 25 -11.25 -10.78 -5.38
N SER A 26 -12.10 -11.23 -4.44
CA SER A 26 -13.55 -11.34 -4.69
C SER A 26 -14.26 -9.98 -4.74
N HIS A 27 -13.69 -8.95 -4.10
CA HIS A 27 -14.23 -7.59 -4.03
C HIS A 27 -13.20 -6.54 -4.48
N PRO A 28 -12.69 -6.62 -5.73
CA PRO A 28 -11.53 -5.84 -6.15
C PRO A 28 -11.82 -4.34 -6.29
N GLU A 29 -13.06 -3.97 -6.59
CA GLU A 29 -13.49 -2.58 -6.80
C GLU A 29 -14.08 -1.92 -5.55
N GLU A 30 -14.30 -2.68 -4.48
CA GLU A 30 -14.86 -2.16 -3.24
C GLU A 30 -13.78 -1.47 -2.38
N ASN A 31 -14.15 -0.37 -1.73
CA ASN A 31 -13.28 0.43 -0.88
C ASN A 31 -13.05 -0.19 0.51
N LEU A 32 -12.56 -1.44 0.53
CA LEU A 32 -12.35 -2.22 1.75
C LEU A 32 -10.97 -1.97 2.40
N TYR A 33 -10.07 -1.30 1.68
CA TYR A 33 -8.68 -1.09 2.09
C TYR A 33 -8.41 0.39 2.37
N ARG A 34 -7.20 0.68 2.87
CA ARG A 34 -6.70 2.05 3.04
C ARG A 34 -5.29 2.18 2.50
N CYS A 35 -5.00 3.32 1.87
CA CYS A 35 -3.67 3.62 1.37
C CYS A 35 -2.69 3.90 2.51
N VAL A 36 -1.56 3.21 2.54
CA VAL A 36 -0.56 3.37 3.62
C VAL A 36 0.19 4.71 3.57
N ILE A 37 0.09 5.46 2.46
CA ILE A 37 0.73 6.78 2.30
C ILE A 37 -0.18 7.90 2.78
N CYS A 38 -1.46 7.91 2.38
CA CYS A 38 -2.38 9.02 2.67
C CYS A 38 -3.49 8.68 3.67
N GLY A 39 -3.67 7.41 4.05
CA GLY A 39 -4.69 6.97 5.00
C GLY A 39 -6.12 6.84 4.45
N GLU A 40 -6.36 7.36 3.24
CA GLU A 40 -7.68 7.35 2.58
C GLU A 40 -8.10 5.95 2.13
N GLN A 41 -9.42 5.77 1.97
CA GLN A 41 -10.00 4.54 1.45
C GLN A 41 -9.46 4.20 0.05
N ALA A 42 -9.34 2.90 -0.22
CA ALA A 42 -8.85 2.38 -1.47
C ALA A 42 -9.53 1.05 -1.81
N CYS A 43 -9.69 0.80 -3.11
CA CYS A 43 -9.96 -0.53 -3.63
C CYS A 43 -8.65 -1.15 -4.14
N ILE A 44 -8.53 -2.48 -4.04
CA ILE A 44 -7.30 -3.19 -4.43
C ILE A 44 -7.13 -3.24 -5.95
N GLY A 45 -8.21 -3.23 -6.72
CA GLY A 45 -8.19 -3.28 -8.19
C GLY A 45 -7.65 -2.01 -8.87
N ASN A 46 -7.62 -0.87 -8.17
CA ASN A 46 -7.03 0.38 -8.66
C ASN A 46 -5.89 0.90 -7.75
N SER A 47 -5.21 -0.03 -7.09
CA SER A 47 -4.08 0.24 -6.22
C SER A 47 -2.97 -0.77 -6.52
N ILE A 48 -1.76 -0.52 -6.04
CA ILE A 48 -0.69 -1.52 -6.03
C ILE A 48 -0.42 -1.97 -4.59
N SER A 49 -0.21 -3.26 -4.41
CA SER A 49 0.05 -3.90 -3.11
C SER A 49 0.69 -5.26 -3.33
N CYS A 50 1.29 -5.84 -2.28
CA CYS A 50 1.63 -7.25 -2.25
C CYS A 50 0.63 -7.97 -1.33
N GLN A 51 -0.45 -8.55 -1.89
CA GLN A 51 -1.47 -9.26 -1.09
C GLN A 51 -2.07 -8.40 0.04
N GLY A 52 -2.38 -7.12 -0.26
CA GLY A 52 -2.87 -6.16 0.74
C GLY A 52 -1.77 -5.46 1.54
N HIS A 53 -0.58 -6.06 1.66
CA HIS A 53 0.60 -5.42 2.26
C HIS A 53 1.03 -4.20 1.45
N ARG A 54 1.33 -3.12 2.18
CA ARG A 54 1.74 -1.81 1.66
C ARG A 54 0.86 -1.27 0.54
N LEU A 55 -0.47 -1.47 0.66
CA LEU A 55 -1.40 -1.00 -0.35
C LEU A 55 -1.31 0.51 -0.55
N ILE A 56 -1.06 0.94 -1.79
CA ILE A 56 -0.93 2.34 -2.19
C ILE A 56 -1.75 2.63 -3.44
N HIS A 57 -2.39 3.81 -3.46
CA HIS A 57 -2.99 4.30 -4.70
C HIS A 57 -1.92 4.52 -5.77
N ASN A 58 -2.30 4.36 -7.04
CA ASN A 58 -1.43 4.65 -8.18
C ASN A 58 -0.86 6.09 -8.15
N TRP A 59 -1.66 7.08 -7.74
CA TRP A 59 -1.21 8.47 -7.64
C TRP A 59 -0.27 8.71 -6.45
N CYS A 60 -0.47 8.02 -5.33
CA CYS A 60 0.46 8.04 -4.19
C CYS A 60 1.80 7.41 -4.57
N ALA A 61 1.78 6.30 -5.32
CA ALA A 61 2.99 5.67 -5.83
C ALA A 61 3.80 6.63 -6.71
N ASN A 62 3.16 7.28 -7.68
CA ASN A 62 3.81 8.26 -8.54
C ASN A 62 4.39 9.44 -7.74
N ARG A 63 3.72 9.88 -6.67
CA ARG A 63 4.20 10.97 -5.82
C ARG A 63 5.44 10.57 -5.00
N VAL A 64 5.47 9.34 -4.49
CA VAL A 64 6.52 8.87 -3.57
C VAL A 64 7.74 8.36 -4.32
N PHE A 65 7.53 7.53 -5.35
CA PHE A 65 8.61 6.90 -6.10
C PHE A 65 9.03 7.71 -7.33
N GLY A 66 8.17 8.60 -7.82
CA GLY A 66 8.36 9.31 -9.08
C GLY A 66 7.74 8.57 -10.27
N TYR A 67 7.40 9.33 -11.32
CA TYR A 67 6.80 8.77 -12.54
C TYR A 67 7.80 7.83 -13.23
N GLY A 68 7.36 6.60 -13.54
CA GLY A 68 8.19 5.58 -14.21
C GLY A 68 9.07 4.74 -13.27
N ASN A 69 9.14 5.06 -11.98
CA ASN A 69 9.95 4.32 -10.99
C ASN A 69 9.17 3.17 -10.34
N ILE A 70 8.43 2.41 -11.16
CA ILE A 70 7.58 1.32 -10.67
C ILE A 70 8.39 0.17 -10.05
N LEU A 71 9.62 -0.05 -10.50
CA LEU A 71 10.52 -1.08 -9.95
C LEU A 71 10.87 -0.82 -8.48
N GLU A 72 11.12 0.44 -8.11
CA GLU A 72 11.40 0.82 -6.72
C GLU A 72 10.15 0.69 -5.86
N ALA A 73 8.96 0.97 -6.42
CA ALA A 73 7.70 0.70 -5.75
C ALA A 73 7.54 -0.79 -5.46
N PHE A 74 7.78 -1.68 -6.43
CA PHE A 74 7.67 -3.13 -6.23
C PHE A 74 8.65 -3.67 -5.18
N LYS A 75 9.92 -3.25 -5.22
CA LYS A 75 10.89 -3.63 -4.18
C LYS A 75 10.40 -3.25 -2.78
N TRP A 76 9.85 -2.04 -2.65
CA TRP A 76 9.29 -1.60 -1.39
C TRP A 76 8.03 -2.37 -1.00
N LEU A 77 7.15 -2.74 -1.94
CA LEU A 77 5.96 -3.53 -1.65
C LEU A 77 6.29 -4.96 -1.17
N GLU A 78 7.36 -5.56 -1.69
CA GLU A 78 7.77 -6.94 -1.32
C GLU A 78 8.59 -6.98 -0.02
N ASP A 79 9.23 -5.86 0.33
CA ASP A 79 10.08 -5.79 1.51
C ASP A 79 9.29 -5.96 2.82
N GLN A 80 9.80 -6.87 3.65
CA GLN A 80 9.27 -7.19 4.98
C GLN A 80 9.96 -6.38 6.09
N SER A 81 11.07 -5.69 5.76
CA SER A 81 11.78 -4.81 6.70
C SER A 81 11.04 -3.48 6.88
N SER A 82 11.25 -2.81 8.02
CA SER A 82 10.72 -1.47 8.27
C SER A 82 11.79 -0.36 8.11
N ASP A 83 12.97 -0.71 7.59
CA ASP A 83 14.16 0.15 7.59
C ASP A 83 14.04 1.35 6.65
N GLU A 84 13.09 1.29 5.73
CA GLU A 84 12.83 2.32 4.72
C GLU A 84 11.69 3.28 5.09
N ILE A 85 11.06 3.16 6.27
CA ILE A 85 9.84 3.92 6.60
C ILE A 85 10.13 5.14 7.50
N ILE A 86 9.54 6.30 7.16
CA ILE A 86 9.41 7.48 8.04
C ILE A 86 7.92 7.74 8.27
N LYS A 87 7.51 7.83 9.54
CA LYS A 87 6.13 8.17 9.94
C LYS A 87 5.95 9.68 10.04
#